data_AF-A0A7X8NB51-F1
#
_entry.id   AF-A0A7X8NB51-F1
#
_cell.length_a   1.000
_cell.length_b   1.000
_cell.length_c   1.000
_cell.angle_alpha   90.00
_cell.angle_beta   90.00
_cell.angle_gamma   90.00
#
_symmetry.space_group_name_H-M   'P 1'
#
loop_
_entity.id
_entity.type
_entity.pdbx_description
1 polymer ?
#
loop_
_entity_poly.entity_id
_entity_poly.type
_entity_poly.pdbx_seq_one_letter_code
_entity_poly.pdbx_strand_id
1 'polypeptide(L)'
;MKNIEIEYDFRLDSMCGDPDTDSLKLYEFHSVLWNQKLSNSEILNLSILNKSYGRLILKTNLTDNLSSDRMCPHFVGKYNGKLDGWLSDSDKERFQHKVRTIGGHIVFPAHRKNGFTINQARGVNRKISDRFDLTLECVRRFYKNEKSPLSSVLDRYSNFFEIFRDFKGYIDFFMLQDFIDTNEKIKFSLPFDNFNRSALPENKEEYESYMNKTIELIDKRNKKIMKRMNYASVQHCI
;
A
#
# COMPACT_ATOMS: atom_id res chain seq x y z
N MET A 1 -11.70 -18.12 -13.32
CA MET A 1 -11.30 -16.89 -12.59
C MET A 1 -9.79 -16.72 -12.69
N LYS A 2 -9.29 -15.48 -12.73
CA LYS A 2 -7.84 -15.24 -12.65
C LYS A 2 -7.36 -15.65 -11.26
N ASN A 3 -6.40 -16.57 -11.19
CA ASN A 3 -5.81 -17.00 -9.93
C ASN A 3 -4.82 -15.91 -9.46
N ILE A 4 -4.91 -15.49 -8.19
CA ILE A 4 -3.97 -14.53 -7.61
C ILE A 4 -2.82 -15.29 -6.96
N GLU A 5 -1.66 -15.23 -7.60
CA GLU A 5 -0.41 -15.77 -7.07
C GLU A 5 0.17 -14.79 -6.04
N ILE A 6 -0.19 -14.97 -4.77
CA ILE A 6 0.15 -14.02 -3.68
C ILE A 6 1.65 -13.86 -3.41
N GLU A 7 2.47 -14.82 -3.83
CA GLU A 7 3.94 -14.79 -3.66
C GLU A 7 4.67 -14.32 -4.93
N TYR A 8 3.94 -13.98 -5.99
CA TYR A 8 4.55 -13.51 -7.23
C TYR A 8 5.31 -12.20 -7.01
N ASP A 9 6.52 -12.15 -7.52
CA ASP A 9 7.37 -10.96 -7.49
C ASP A 9 7.12 -10.09 -8.73
N PHE A 10 6.45 -8.96 -8.55
CA PHE A 10 6.12 -8.08 -9.69
C PHE A 10 7.34 -7.44 -10.36
N ARG A 11 8.54 -7.47 -9.73
CA ARG A 11 9.77 -7.05 -10.40
C ARG A 11 10.04 -7.85 -11.67
N LEU A 12 9.60 -9.12 -11.71
CA LEU A 12 9.79 -10.01 -12.85
C LEU A 12 8.90 -9.68 -14.06
N ASP A 13 7.82 -8.91 -13.84
CA ASP A 13 6.87 -8.49 -14.86
C ASP A 13 7.11 -7.04 -15.34
N SER A 14 7.97 -6.29 -14.65
CA SER A 14 8.27 -4.90 -14.96
C SER A 14 9.38 -4.78 -16.01
N MET A 15 9.18 -3.96 -17.04
CA MET A 15 10.21 -3.68 -18.05
C MET A 15 11.17 -2.58 -17.61
N CYS A 16 10.67 -1.58 -16.88
CA CYS A 16 11.47 -0.46 -16.37
C CYS A 16 12.09 -0.71 -14.99
N GLY A 17 11.79 -1.86 -14.38
CA GLY A 17 12.23 -2.23 -13.04
C GLY A 17 11.38 -1.67 -11.89
N ASP A 18 10.38 -0.83 -12.20
CA ASP A 18 9.38 -0.36 -11.24
C ASP A 18 7.97 -0.89 -11.60
N PRO A 19 7.50 -1.98 -10.96
CA PRO A 19 6.22 -2.58 -11.31
C PRO A 19 5.02 -1.67 -11.11
N ASP A 20 5.13 -0.66 -10.24
CA ASP A 20 4.08 0.35 -10.04
C ASP A 20 3.80 1.16 -11.32
N THR A 21 4.78 1.21 -12.24
CA THR A 21 4.70 1.91 -13.51
C THR A 21 4.13 1.03 -14.62
N ASP A 22 4.60 -0.20 -14.80
CA ASP A 22 4.38 -0.96 -16.04
C ASP A 22 4.04 -2.46 -15.88
N SER A 23 3.96 -3.00 -14.65
CA SER A 23 3.59 -4.41 -14.46
C SER A 23 2.11 -4.62 -14.77
N LEU A 24 1.80 -5.21 -15.92
CA LEU A 24 0.43 -5.55 -16.28
C LEU A 24 -0.17 -6.53 -15.26
N LYS A 25 0.61 -7.51 -14.80
CA LYS A 25 0.14 -8.51 -13.82
C LYS A 25 -0.27 -7.86 -12.49
N LEU A 26 0.47 -6.86 -12.00
CA LEU A 26 0.12 -6.10 -10.80
C LEU A 26 -1.22 -5.37 -10.97
N TYR A 27 -1.41 -4.68 -12.10
CA TYR A 27 -2.64 -3.94 -12.37
C TYR A 27 -3.84 -4.86 -12.61
N GLU A 28 -3.64 -6.03 -13.19
CA GLU A 28 -4.66 -7.07 -13.28
C GLU A 28 -5.07 -7.57 -11.90
N PHE A 29 -4.10 -7.81 -11.00
CA PHE A 29 -4.41 -8.24 -9.64
C PHE A 29 -5.17 -7.16 -8.88
N HIS A 30 -4.80 -5.89 -9.02
CA HIS A 30 -5.57 -4.79 -8.45
C HIS A 30 -7.00 -4.71 -9.01
N SER A 31 -7.18 -4.88 -10.32
CA SER A 31 -8.52 -4.88 -10.93
C SER A 31 -9.38 -6.01 -10.36
N VAL A 32 -8.84 -7.23 -10.24
CA VAL A 32 -9.56 -8.36 -9.62
C VAL A 32 -9.87 -8.10 -8.15
N LEU A 33 -8.92 -7.56 -7.40
CA LEU A 33 -9.08 -7.36 -5.97
C LEU A 33 -10.03 -6.23 -5.63
N TRP A 34 -10.03 -5.13 -6.37
CA TRP A 34 -10.75 -3.92 -5.94
C TRP A 34 -12.06 -3.69 -6.70
N ASN A 35 -12.37 -4.53 -7.70
CA ASN A 35 -13.69 -4.57 -8.34
C ASN A 35 -14.72 -5.23 -7.43
N GLN A 36 -15.25 -4.47 -6.49
CA GLN A 36 -16.14 -4.98 -5.44
C GLN A 36 -17.27 -4.02 -5.10
N LYS A 37 -18.33 -4.58 -4.52
CA LYS A 37 -19.39 -3.81 -3.86
C LYS A 37 -18.81 -3.10 -2.64
N LEU A 38 -18.95 -1.78 -2.60
CA LEU A 38 -18.69 -0.95 -1.41
C LEU A 38 -19.90 -0.94 -0.48
N SER A 39 -21.09 -0.99 -1.07
CA SER A 39 -22.38 -1.02 -0.38
C SER A 39 -23.45 -1.71 -1.23
N ASN A 40 -24.67 -1.83 -0.72
CA ASN A 40 -25.78 -2.45 -1.47
C ASN A 40 -26.07 -1.74 -2.81
N SER A 41 -25.69 -0.47 -2.98
CA SER A 41 -25.98 0.35 -4.16
C SER A 41 -24.75 0.78 -4.97
N GLU A 42 -23.53 0.55 -4.48
CA GLU A 42 -22.30 1.06 -5.11
C GLU A 42 -21.28 -0.04 -5.38
N ILE A 43 -20.85 -0.15 -6.64
CA ILE A 43 -19.79 -1.05 -7.09
C ILE A 43 -18.63 -0.20 -7.58
N LEU A 44 -17.45 -0.42 -7.00
CA LEU A 44 -16.22 0.10 -7.57
C LEU A 44 -15.85 -0.76 -8.78
N ASN A 45 -15.73 -0.14 -9.93
CA ASN A 45 -15.27 -0.77 -11.17
C ASN A 45 -13.96 -0.12 -11.62
N LEU A 46 -12.96 -0.96 -11.86
CA LEU A 46 -11.61 -0.62 -12.24
C LEU A 46 -11.27 -1.30 -13.56
N SER A 47 -10.90 -0.50 -14.55
CA SER A 47 -10.33 -0.98 -15.80
C SER A 47 -8.91 -0.46 -15.99
N ILE A 48 -8.04 -1.29 -16.53
CA ILE A 48 -6.64 -0.92 -16.78
C ILE A 48 -6.60 -0.01 -18.00
N LEU A 49 -5.92 1.13 -17.88
CA LEU A 49 -5.57 1.97 -19.01
C LEU A 49 -4.06 2.06 -19.16
N ASN A 50 -3.60 1.94 -20.39
CA ASN A 50 -2.22 2.24 -20.77
C ASN A 50 -2.13 3.71 -21.18
N LYS A 51 -1.28 4.50 -20.50
CA LYS A 51 -0.97 5.88 -20.89
C LYS A 51 0.24 5.92 -21.80
N SER A 52 0.46 7.08 -22.42
CA SER A 52 1.73 7.40 -23.09
C SER A 52 2.92 7.04 -22.19
N TYR A 53 4.00 6.56 -22.82
CA TYR A 53 5.24 6.11 -22.15
C TYR A 53 5.10 4.84 -21.29
N GLY A 54 4.08 4.01 -21.53
CA GLY A 54 3.96 2.68 -20.93
C GLY A 54 3.48 2.67 -19.47
N ARG A 55 3.05 3.83 -18.94
CA ARG A 55 2.53 3.93 -17.57
C ARG A 55 1.10 3.41 -17.46
N LEU A 56 0.87 2.46 -16.56
CA LEU A 56 -0.45 1.92 -16.26
C LEU A 56 -1.17 2.76 -15.19
N ILE A 57 -2.50 2.83 -15.32
CA ILE A 57 -3.41 3.36 -14.29
C ILE A 57 -4.69 2.50 -14.26
N LEU A 58 -5.47 2.63 -13.19
CA LEU A 58 -6.80 2.04 -13.05
C LEU A 58 -7.85 3.14 -13.20
N LYS A 59 -8.64 3.10 -14.27
CA LYS A 59 -9.81 3.96 -14.43
C LYS A 59 -10.90 3.50 -13.49
N THR A 60 -11.51 4.43 -12.77
CA THR A 60 -12.62 4.16 -11.83
C THR A 60 -13.88 4.93 -12.24
N ASN A 61 -15.04 4.41 -11.82
CA ASN A 61 -16.34 5.06 -11.95
C ASN A 61 -16.71 5.97 -10.76
N LEU A 62 -16.00 5.90 -9.63
CA LEU A 62 -16.41 6.56 -8.39
C LEU A 62 -15.45 7.67 -7.92
N THR A 63 -14.18 7.65 -8.37
CA THR A 63 -13.17 8.62 -7.91
C THR A 63 -12.22 9.03 -9.05
N ASP A 64 -11.08 9.63 -8.74
CA ASP A 64 -10.02 9.84 -9.72
C ASP A 64 -9.39 8.49 -10.12
N ASN A 65 -8.84 8.41 -11.33
CA ASN A 65 -8.03 7.25 -11.72
C ASN A 65 -6.98 6.93 -10.65
N LEU A 66 -6.78 5.65 -10.38
CA LEU A 66 -5.87 5.17 -9.35
C LEU A 66 -4.56 4.68 -9.97
N SER A 67 -3.47 4.72 -9.20
CA SER A 67 -2.19 4.10 -9.54
C SER A 67 -1.69 3.28 -8.38
N SER A 68 -1.00 2.18 -8.68
CA SER A 68 -0.32 1.38 -7.68
C SER A 68 0.89 2.12 -7.09
N ASP A 69 1.26 1.72 -5.89
CA ASP A 69 2.53 2.02 -5.24
C ASP A 69 2.82 0.95 -4.20
N ARG A 70 4.10 0.65 -3.96
CA ARG A 70 4.48 -0.18 -2.82
C ARG A 70 4.07 0.51 -1.52
N MET A 71 3.59 -0.27 -0.57
CA MET A 71 3.17 0.19 0.75
C MET A 71 4.38 0.57 1.59
N CYS A 72 5.40 -0.29 1.64
CA CYS A 72 6.52 -0.14 2.56
C CYS A 72 7.85 -0.07 1.79
N PRO A 73 8.75 0.87 2.13
CA PRO A 73 10.09 0.90 1.59
C PRO A 73 10.96 -0.19 2.19
N HIS A 74 11.84 -0.75 1.36
CA HIS A 74 12.90 -1.64 1.83
C HIS A 74 14.18 -0.90 2.21
N PHE A 75 14.31 0.41 1.94
CA PHE A 75 15.47 1.28 2.21
C PHE A 75 16.87 0.89 1.67
N VAL A 76 17.08 -0.32 1.17
CA VAL A 76 18.33 -0.77 0.51
C VAL A 76 18.80 0.23 -0.55
N GLY A 77 20.05 0.71 -0.44
CA GLY A 77 20.67 1.63 -1.39
C GLY A 77 20.04 3.03 -1.42
N LYS A 78 19.27 3.42 -0.40
CA LYS A 78 18.64 4.74 -0.28
C LYS A 78 19.36 5.61 0.75
N TYR A 79 18.98 6.88 0.81
CA TYR A 79 19.50 7.86 1.79
C TYR A 79 21.03 7.93 1.84
N ASN A 80 21.66 7.97 0.67
CA ASN A 80 23.13 8.04 0.52
C ASN A 80 23.87 6.93 1.27
N GLY A 81 23.29 5.72 1.31
CA GLY A 81 23.88 4.54 1.94
C GLY A 81 23.88 4.56 3.47
N LYS A 82 23.12 5.47 4.10
CA LYS A 82 23.05 5.58 5.58
C LYS A 82 22.71 4.25 6.28
N LEU A 83 21.96 3.37 5.63
CA LEU A 83 21.49 2.09 6.17
C LEU A 83 22.25 0.89 5.58
N ASP A 84 23.28 1.13 4.76
CA ASP A 84 24.00 0.04 4.11
C ASP A 84 24.83 -0.75 5.14
N GLY A 85 24.91 -2.06 4.95
CA GLY A 85 25.61 -2.98 5.87
C GLY A 85 24.81 -3.39 7.11
N TRP A 86 23.62 -2.82 7.35
CA TRP A 86 22.77 -3.20 8.48
C TRP A 86 21.93 -4.45 8.23
N LEU A 87 21.70 -4.81 6.95
CA LEU A 87 21.07 -6.08 6.56
C LEU A 87 22.05 -6.94 5.76
N SER A 88 21.94 -8.26 5.92
CA SER A 88 22.62 -9.23 5.06
C SER A 88 22.04 -9.22 3.64
N ASP A 89 22.78 -9.71 2.64
CA ASP A 89 22.27 -9.74 1.26
C ASP A 89 21.04 -10.64 1.08
N SER A 90 20.97 -11.74 1.84
CA SER A 90 19.77 -12.60 1.86
C SER A 90 18.56 -11.90 2.49
N ASP A 91 18.77 -11.10 3.55
CA ASP A 91 17.71 -10.29 4.15
C ASP A 91 17.26 -9.17 3.22
N LYS A 92 18.18 -8.51 2.51
CA LYS A 92 17.87 -7.50 1.49
C LYS A 92 16.97 -8.08 0.41
N GLU A 93 17.35 -9.21 -0.18
CA GLU A 93 16.59 -9.84 -1.25
C GLU A 93 15.23 -10.35 -0.74
N ARG A 94 15.19 -10.98 0.43
CA ARG A 94 13.92 -11.39 1.08
C ARG A 94 12.99 -10.20 1.25
N PHE A 95 13.50 -9.07 1.73
CA PHE A 95 12.68 -7.90 1.98
C PHE A 95 12.21 -7.24 0.67
N GLN A 96 13.11 -7.08 -0.31
CA GLN A 96 12.80 -6.53 -1.63
C GLN A 96 11.74 -7.35 -2.37
N HIS A 97 11.84 -8.68 -2.33
CA HIS A 97 10.80 -9.57 -2.86
C HIS A 97 9.48 -9.36 -2.15
N LYS A 98 9.46 -9.42 -0.82
CA LYS A 98 8.21 -9.37 -0.05
C LYS A 98 7.43 -8.08 -0.25
N VAL A 99 8.08 -6.92 -0.28
CA VAL A 99 7.41 -5.63 -0.56
C VAL A 99 6.88 -5.50 -1.99
N ARG A 100 7.28 -6.40 -2.89
CA ARG A 100 6.85 -6.47 -4.30
C ARG A 100 5.87 -7.63 -4.58
N THR A 101 5.31 -8.24 -3.53
CA THR A 101 4.14 -9.12 -3.64
C THR A 101 2.84 -8.31 -3.53
N ILE A 102 1.68 -8.89 -3.88
CA ILE A 102 0.42 -8.13 -3.92
C ILE A 102 0.02 -7.53 -2.56
N GLY A 103 0.33 -8.22 -1.46
CA GLY A 103 0.15 -7.72 -0.09
C GLY A 103 1.06 -6.55 0.25
N GLY A 104 2.14 -6.33 -0.50
CA GLY A 104 3.02 -5.17 -0.41
C GLY A 104 2.59 -3.98 -1.27
N HIS A 105 1.53 -4.08 -2.07
CA HIS A 105 1.07 -3.00 -2.96
C HIS A 105 -0.32 -2.47 -2.58
N ILE A 106 -0.56 -1.20 -2.87
CA ILE A 106 -1.84 -0.50 -2.64
C ILE A 106 -2.08 0.54 -3.73
N VAL A 107 -3.31 1.01 -3.88
CA VAL A 107 -3.68 2.00 -4.90
C VAL A 107 -4.14 3.32 -4.27
N PHE A 108 -3.79 4.43 -4.90
CA PHE A 108 -4.22 5.79 -4.53
C PHE A 108 -4.52 6.62 -5.79
N PRO A 109 -5.26 7.74 -5.67
CA PRO A 109 -5.46 8.70 -6.76
C PRO A 109 -4.16 9.08 -7.48
N ALA A 110 -4.15 8.90 -8.79
CA ALA A 110 -2.97 8.98 -9.65
C ALA A 110 -2.65 10.40 -10.15
N HIS A 111 -3.58 11.35 -10.00
CA HIS A 111 -3.48 12.67 -10.60
C HIS A 111 -3.29 13.75 -9.54
N ARG A 112 -2.36 14.66 -9.79
CA ARG A 112 -2.08 15.78 -8.89
C ARG A 112 -3.30 16.68 -8.78
N LYS A 113 -3.64 17.06 -7.55
CA LYS A 113 -4.63 18.10 -7.22
C LYS A 113 -3.93 19.19 -6.45
N ASN A 114 -3.57 20.29 -7.12
CA ASN A 114 -2.90 21.47 -6.53
C ASN A 114 -1.78 21.11 -5.53
N GLY A 115 -0.88 20.22 -5.93
CA GLY A 115 0.22 19.72 -5.10
C GLY A 115 0.61 18.28 -5.44
N PHE A 116 1.35 17.65 -4.54
CA PHE A 116 1.70 16.24 -4.64
C PHE A 116 0.48 15.33 -4.55
N THR A 117 0.53 14.20 -5.27
CA THR A 117 -0.35 13.05 -5.02
C THR A 117 -0.04 12.42 -3.65
N ILE A 118 -0.90 11.53 -3.17
CA ILE A 118 -0.65 10.80 -1.91
C ILE A 118 0.65 9.99 -2.00
N ASN A 119 0.86 9.25 -3.11
CA ASN A 119 2.08 8.47 -3.36
C ASN A 119 3.34 9.37 -3.39
N GLN A 120 3.25 10.59 -3.94
CA GLN A 120 4.37 11.52 -3.91
C GLN A 120 4.61 12.09 -2.50
N ALA A 121 3.53 12.47 -1.81
CA ALA A 121 3.61 13.13 -0.50
C ALA A 121 4.21 12.23 0.59
N ARG A 122 3.92 10.93 0.59
CA ARG A 122 4.51 9.97 1.54
C ARG A 122 6.04 9.88 1.44
N GLY A 123 6.58 9.97 0.22
CA GLY A 123 7.99 9.73 -0.04
C GLY A 123 8.85 10.96 0.21
N VAL A 124 8.33 12.14 -0.16
CA VAL A 124 9.04 13.41 0.06
C VAL A 124 8.94 13.89 1.51
N ASN A 125 7.92 13.46 2.26
CA ASN A 125 7.75 13.83 3.65
C ASN A 125 8.65 12.97 4.55
N ARG A 126 9.73 13.54 5.06
CA ARG A 126 10.71 12.85 5.93
C ARG A 126 10.09 12.25 7.20
N LYS A 127 8.96 12.78 7.69
CA LYS A 127 8.22 12.22 8.84
C LYS A 127 7.49 10.91 8.50
N ILE A 128 7.36 10.58 7.22
CA ILE A 128 6.69 9.37 6.73
C ILE A 128 7.70 8.47 5.99
N SER A 129 8.47 9.04 5.07
CA SER A 129 9.51 8.32 4.31
C SER A 129 9.00 7.01 3.71
N ASP A 130 7.85 7.08 3.02
CA ASP A 130 7.09 5.95 2.47
C ASP A 130 6.57 4.91 3.48
N ARG A 131 6.84 5.02 4.78
CA ARG A 131 6.38 4.00 5.73
C ARG A 131 4.86 3.91 5.79
N PHE A 132 4.33 2.72 5.53
CA PHE A 132 2.89 2.51 5.47
C PHE A 132 2.21 2.63 6.83
N ASP A 133 2.83 2.19 7.91
CA ASP A 133 2.26 2.32 9.26
C ASP A 133 2.05 3.80 9.65
N LEU A 134 3.02 4.66 9.33
CA LEU A 134 2.91 6.11 9.50
C LEU A 134 1.87 6.73 8.54
N THR A 135 1.79 6.23 7.31
CA THR A 135 0.77 6.65 6.34
C THR A 135 -0.63 6.26 6.81
N LEU A 136 -0.80 5.04 7.33
CA LEU A 136 -2.06 4.50 7.82
C LEU A 136 -2.52 5.23 9.08
N GLU A 137 -1.59 5.65 9.95
CA GLU A 137 -1.91 6.56 11.06
C GLU A 137 -2.42 7.92 10.54
N CYS A 138 -1.85 8.46 9.45
CA CYS A 138 -2.39 9.68 8.85
C CYS A 138 -3.82 9.48 8.32
N VAL A 139 -4.10 8.33 7.71
CA VAL A 139 -5.46 7.96 7.24
C VAL A 139 -6.42 7.77 8.42
N ARG A 140 -6.00 7.10 9.49
CA ARG A 140 -6.81 6.95 10.73
C ARG A 140 -7.17 8.31 11.31
N ARG A 141 -6.20 9.24 11.36
CA ARG A 141 -6.42 10.62 11.82
C ARG A 141 -7.34 11.40 10.90
N PHE A 142 -7.25 11.22 9.59
CA PHE A 142 -8.18 11.83 8.64
C PHE A 142 -9.63 11.49 8.97
N TYR A 143 -9.96 10.20 9.18
CA TYR A 143 -11.32 9.79 9.55
C TYR A 143 -11.77 10.28 10.95
N LYS A 144 -10.83 10.66 11.83
CA LYS A 144 -11.13 11.26 13.13
C LYS A 144 -11.08 12.79 13.14
N ASN A 145 -10.87 13.43 11.98
CA ASN A 145 -10.63 14.87 11.87
C ASN A 145 -9.44 15.37 12.71
N GLU A 146 -8.44 14.52 12.91
CA GLU A 146 -7.20 14.82 13.64
C GLU A 146 -6.08 15.27 12.68
N LYS A 147 -5.15 16.12 13.15
CA LYS A 147 -4.01 16.58 12.34
C LYS A 147 -2.92 15.51 12.20
N SER A 148 -2.33 15.44 11.01
CA SER A 148 -1.23 14.56 10.65
C SER A 148 -0.30 15.23 9.63
N PRO A 149 0.93 14.69 9.39
CA PRO A 149 1.83 15.19 8.36
C PRO A 149 1.26 15.15 6.93
N LEU A 150 0.19 14.39 6.69
CA LEU A 150 -0.47 14.28 5.40
C LEU A 150 -1.85 14.97 5.34
N SER A 151 -2.33 15.64 6.41
CA SER A 151 -3.69 16.21 6.46
C SER A 151 -4.06 16.98 5.20
N SER A 152 -3.26 17.99 4.81
CA SER A 152 -3.59 18.81 3.64
C SER A 152 -3.64 18.01 2.34
N VAL A 153 -2.89 16.92 2.22
CA VAL A 153 -2.90 16.05 1.04
C VAL A 153 -4.13 15.16 1.07
N LEU A 154 -4.44 14.53 2.20
CA LEU A 154 -5.60 13.67 2.35
C LEU A 154 -6.90 14.46 2.13
N ASP A 155 -6.98 15.70 2.64
CA ASP A 155 -8.12 16.60 2.43
C ASP A 155 -8.38 16.88 0.93
N ARG A 156 -7.32 17.06 0.12
CA ARG A 156 -7.46 17.26 -1.34
C ARG A 156 -7.99 16.04 -2.08
N TYR A 157 -7.89 14.86 -1.47
CA TYR A 157 -8.38 13.58 -1.99
C TYR A 157 -9.48 13.01 -1.10
N SER A 158 -10.23 13.84 -0.35
CA SER A 158 -11.28 13.37 0.57
C SER A 158 -12.30 12.48 -0.11
N ASN A 159 -12.68 12.82 -1.35
CA ASN A 159 -13.60 12.05 -2.19
C ASN A 159 -13.16 10.59 -2.39
N PHE A 160 -11.85 10.30 -2.39
CA PHE A 160 -11.34 8.93 -2.42
C PHE A 160 -11.56 8.20 -1.10
N PHE A 161 -11.40 8.88 0.04
CA PHE A 161 -11.59 8.28 1.36
C PHE A 161 -13.07 8.13 1.74
N GLU A 162 -13.92 9.04 1.28
CA GLU A 162 -15.37 9.03 1.51
C GLU A 162 -16.05 7.76 0.96
N ILE A 163 -15.53 7.14 -0.11
CA ILE A 163 -16.10 5.90 -0.65
C ILE A 163 -16.05 4.73 0.33
N PHE A 164 -15.13 4.78 1.31
CA PHE A 164 -14.99 3.76 2.35
C PHE A 164 -15.77 4.10 3.62
N ARG A 165 -16.40 5.28 3.67
CA ARG A 165 -17.24 5.81 4.76
C ARG A 165 -16.49 6.12 6.06
N ASP A 166 -15.79 5.15 6.60
CA ASP A 166 -15.03 5.27 7.85
C ASP A 166 -13.70 4.51 7.77
N PHE A 167 -12.89 4.62 8.83
CA PHE A 167 -11.58 3.97 8.90
C PHE A 167 -11.71 2.44 8.82
N LYS A 168 -12.73 1.86 9.44
CA LYS A 168 -12.97 0.42 9.42
C LYS A 168 -13.29 -0.05 7.99
N GLY A 169 -14.10 0.68 7.25
CA GLY A 169 -14.39 0.43 5.84
C GLY A 169 -13.13 0.49 4.97
N TYR A 170 -12.23 1.45 5.22
CA TYR A 170 -10.93 1.52 4.53
C TYR A 170 -10.07 0.29 4.82
N ILE A 171 -9.97 -0.09 6.10
CA ILE A 171 -9.24 -1.27 6.56
C ILE A 171 -9.79 -2.56 5.94
N ASP A 172 -11.11 -2.71 5.95
CA ASP A 172 -11.78 -3.91 5.45
C ASP A 172 -11.65 -4.05 3.94
N PHE A 173 -11.80 -2.94 3.21
CA PHE A 173 -11.66 -2.91 1.76
C PHE A 173 -10.26 -3.33 1.31
N PHE A 174 -9.22 -2.75 1.88
CA PHE A 174 -7.83 -3.05 1.50
C PHE A 174 -7.21 -4.24 2.24
N MET A 175 -7.98 -4.93 3.07
CA MET A 175 -7.58 -6.15 3.78
C MET A 175 -6.43 -5.89 4.78
N LEU A 176 -6.52 -4.78 5.52
CA LEU A 176 -5.49 -4.26 6.41
C LEU A 176 -5.70 -4.59 7.89
N GLN A 177 -6.62 -5.51 8.24
CA GLN A 177 -6.98 -5.78 9.64
C GLN A 177 -5.78 -6.18 10.50
N ASP A 178 -4.77 -6.83 9.90
CA ASP A 178 -3.56 -7.24 10.62
C ASP A 178 -2.60 -6.08 10.95
N PHE A 179 -2.78 -4.91 10.31
CA PHE A 179 -2.01 -3.68 10.54
C PHE A 179 -2.53 -2.85 11.72
N ILE A 180 -3.66 -3.25 12.33
CA ILE A 180 -4.24 -2.59 13.49
C ILE A 180 -4.42 -3.55 14.66
N ASP A 181 -4.52 -3.02 15.88
CA ASP A 181 -4.94 -3.77 17.06
C ASP A 181 -6.48 -3.80 17.20
N THR A 182 -6.97 -4.44 18.27
CA THR A 182 -8.40 -4.58 18.54
C THR A 182 -9.11 -3.25 18.85
N ASN A 183 -8.35 -2.18 19.12
CA ASN A 183 -8.86 -0.83 19.39
C ASN A 183 -8.66 0.12 18.19
N GLU A 184 -8.42 -0.44 17.00
CA GLU A 184 -8.13 0.29 15.76
C GLU A 184 -6.88 1.17 15.82
N LYS A 185 -5.95 0.89 16.74
CA LYS A 185 -4.64 1.56 16.77
C LYS A 185 -3.70 0.89 15.80
N ILE A 186 -2.85 1.67 15.15
CA ILE A 186 -1.87 1.16 14.18
C ILE A 186 -0.80 0.34 14.90
N LYS A 187 -0.45 -0.82 14.33
CA LYS A 187 0.72 -1.59 14.72
C LYS A 187 1.94 -1.04 14.00
N PHE A 188 2.71 -0.22 14.71
CA PHE A 188 3.91 0.40 14.14
C PHE A 188 5.08 -0.58 14.08
N SER A 189 5.82 -0.54 12.95
CA SER A 189 7.02 -1.36 12.75
C SER A 189 8.22 -0.87 13.56
N LEU A 190 8.23 0.42 13.91
CA LEU A 190 9.20 1.06 14.83
C LEU A 190 8.45 1.84 15.92
N PRO A 191 9.08 2.16 17.07
CA PRO A 191 8.47 3.00 18.10
C PRO A 191 7.85 4.28 17.51
N PHE A 192 6.64 4.62 17.94
CA PHE A 192 5.90 5.78 17.44
C PHE A 192 5.78 6.86 18.52
N ASP A 193 6.07 8.09 18.17
CA ASP A 193 6.16 9.23 19.09
C ASP A 193 5.39 10.46 18.59
N ASN A 194 4.30 10.24 17.84
CA ASN A 194 3.51 11.30 17.23
C ASN A 194 4.24 12.07 16.11
N PHE A 195 4.99 11.36 15.26
CA PHE A 195 5.72 11.91 14.10
C PHE A 195 6.82 12.92 14.47
N ASN A 196 7.45 12.76 15.63
CA ASN A 196 8.53 13.62 16.09
C ASN A 196 9.90 13.01 15.78
N ARG A 197 10.04 11.69 15.84
CA ARG A 197 11.27 10.99 15.48
C ARG A 197 11.45 10.83 13.98
N SER A 198 12.67 10.41 13.61
CA SER A 198 12.98 9.94 12.27
C SER A 198 12.07 8.78 11.88
N ALA A 199 11.52 8.81 10.66
CA ALA A 199 10.82 7.66 10.10
C ALA A 199 11.78 6.50 9.76
N LEU A 200 13.05 6.79 9.53
CA LEU A 200 14.08 5.79 9.21
C LEU A 200 14.56 5.07 10.48
N PRO A 201 14.90 3.77 10.38
CA PRO A 201 15.68 3.08 11.40
C PRO A 201 16.93 3.88 11.81
N GLU A 202 17.23 3.87 13.11
CA GLU A 202 18.38 4.61 13.68
C GLU A 202 19.59 3.72 13.95
N ASN A 203 19.39 2.40 13.97
CA ASN A 203 20.44 1.39 14.15
C ASN A 203 20.06 0.08 13.43
N LYS A 204 20.99 -0.88 13.49
CA LYS A 204 20.85 -2.20 12.87
C LYS A 204 19.65 -2.96 13.42
N GLU A 205 19.49 -2.98 14.73
CA GLU A 205 18.44 -3.71 15.44
C GLU A 205 17.05 -3.19 15.05
N GLU A 206 16.89 -1.87 14.94
CA GLU A 206 15.65 -1.26 14.45
C GLU A 206 15.36 -1.64 13.00
N TYR A 207 16.39 -1.68 12.13
CA TYR A 207 16.17 -2.02 10.72
C TYR A 207 15.77 -3.49 10.55
N GLU A 208 16.41 -4.40 11.28
CA GLU A 208 16.02 -5.82 11.33
C GLU A 208 14.59 -5.99 11.89
N SER A 209 14.25 -5.26 12.96
CA SER A 209 12.89 -5.25 13.54
C SER A 209 11.85 -4.73 12.54
N TYR A 210 12.14 -3.63 11.87
CA TYR A 210 11.30 -3.02 10.84
C TYR A 210 11.05 -4.00 9.69
N MET A 211 12.11 -4.62 9.16
CA MET A 211 12.02 -5.62 8.11
C MET A 211 11.13 -6.79 8.53
N ASN A 212 11.42 -7.42 9.67
CA ASN A 212 10.71 -8.63 10.11
C ASN A 212 9.22 -8.36 10.34
N LYS A 213 8.87 -7.26 11.03
CA LYS A 213 7.46 -6.89 11.24
C LYS A 213 6.75 -6.54 9.93
N THR A 214 7.43 -5.84 9.02
CA THR A 214 6.84 -5.48 7.72
C THR A 214 6.56 -6.71 6.87
N ILE A 215 7.52 -7.64 6.81
CA ILE A 215 7.34 -8.94 6.12
C ILE A 215 6.17 -9.71 6.75
N GLU A 216 6.11 -9.80 8.09
CA GLU A 216 5.03 -10.50 8.78
C GLU A 216 3.65 -9.92 8.44
N LEU A 217 3.51 -8.59 8.42
CA LEU A 217 2.25 -7.91 8.08
C LEU A 217 1.85 -8.15 6.62
N ILE A 218 2.82 -8.09 5.70
CA ILE A 218 2.59 -8.38 4.27
C ILE A 218 2.17 -9.84 4.07
N ASP A 219 2.84 -10.79 4.73
CA ASP A 219 2.48 -12.21 4.65
C ASP A 219 1.07 -12.48 5.18
N LYS A 220 0.67 -11.82 6.28
CA LYS A 220 -0.70 -11.90 6.80
C LYS A 220 -1.71 -11.34 5.80
N ARG A 221 -1.40 -10.20 5.17
CA ARG A 221 -2.26 -9.61 4.12
C ARG A 221 -2.36 -10.51 2.89
N ASN A 222 -1.24 -11.07 2.41
CA ASN A 222 -1.19 -12.05 1.33
C ASN A 222 -2.09 -13.26 1.63
N LYS A 223 -1.95 -13.86 2.81
CA LYS A 223 -2.82 -14.97 3.24
C LYS A 223 -4.30 -14.57 3.26
N LYS A 224 -4.63 -13.35 3.69
CA LYS A 224 -6.00 -12.85 3.69
C LYS A 224 -6.53 -12.70 2.26
N ILE A 225 -5.74 -12.10 1.36
CA ILE A 225 -6.05 -11.96 -0.07
C ILE A 225 -6.34 -13.32 -0.71
N MET A 226 -5.46 -14.30 -0.49
CA MET A 226 -5.65 -15.67 -1.00
C MET A 226 -6.95 -16.30 -0.49
N LYS A 227 -7.21 -16.21 0.83
CA LYS A 227 -8.46 -16.73 1.42
C LYS A 227 -9.68 -16.11 0.76
N ARG A 228 -9.71 -14.79 0.61
CA ARG A 228 -10.82 -14.08 -0.04
C ARG A 228 -11.06 -14.57 -1.47
N MET A 229 -10.00 -14.82 -2.23
CA MET A 229 -10.12 -15.27 -3.61
C MET A 229 -10.60 -16.70 -3.74
N ASN A 230 -10.24 -17.56 -2.80
CA ASN A 230 -10.78 -18.91 -2.72
C ASN A 230 -12.28 -18.89 -2.40
N TYR A 231 -12.73 -18.08 -1.44
CA TYR A 231 -14.16 -17.95 -1.13
C TYR A 231 -14.99 -17.41 -2.31
N ALA A 232 -14.50 -16.40 -3.01
CA ALA A 232 -15.17 -15.85 -4.19
C ALA A 232 -15.29 -16.87 -5.32
N SER A 233 -14.28 -17.74 -5.48
CA SER A 233 -14.28 -18.83 -6.46
C SER A 233 -15.35 -19.88 -6.17
N VAL A 234 -15.54 -20.24 -4.89
CA VAL A 234 -16.57 -21.22 -4.48
C VAL A 234 -17.99 -20.68 -4.72
N GLN A 235 -18.24 -19.40 -4.46
CA GLN A 235 -19.59 -18.80 -4.62
C GLN A 235 -20.07 -18.66 -6.07
N HIS A 236 -19.18 -18.70 -7.07
CA HIS A 236 -19.58 -18.65 -8.49
C HIS A 236 -19.64 -20.04 -9.15
N CYS A 237 -19.29 -21.10 -8.42
CA CYS A 237 -19.36 -22.49 -8.90
C CYS A 237 -20.62 -23.24 -8.39
N ILE A 238 -21.52 -22.54 -7.70
CA ILE A 238 -22.85 -23.01 -7.26
C ILE A 238 -23.88 -22.17 -8.02
#